data_AF-A0A919JAQ5-F1
#
_entry.id   AF-A0A919JAQ5-F1
#
_cell.length_a   1.000
_cell.length_b   1.000
_cell.length_c   1.000
_cell.angle_alpha   90.00
_cell.angle_beta   90.00
_cell.angle_gamma   90.00
#
_symmetry.space_group_name_H-M   'P 1'
#
loop_
_entity.id
_entity.type
_entity.pdbx_description
1 polymer ?
#
loop_
_entity_poly.entity_id
_entity_poly.type
_entity_poly.pdbx_seq_one_letter_code
_entity_poly.pdbx_strand_id
1 'polypeptide(L)'
;MRIRSWIKDHQTQATIGTVAALLIAGLALARDYYGWEAGKSNSVSTPERAATGGPSRSPEPVPPPSTAGTSQTPPSTDPPADPRPPTRLADPPDGSAAADTAGNRKVTTRSREPDARRSPEAAAEELHFTLSAVRTTTNTVKVTSVASGRAEAGRTYWFIIETDWGNGNTDFFPRRPVSAATKAFEVALPPEADLKFVRQGRIYALTDAESAGAESMRQHQLQQAGGAVRDDTYFTNPPSEIASNAVRLPF
;
A
#
# COMPACT_ATOMS: atom_id res chain seq x y z
N MET A 1 -25.16 26.37 -30.01
CA MET A 1 -24.81 25.86 -31.35
C MET A 1 -23.46 26.45 -31.79
N ARG A 2 -22.32 25.90 -31.34
CA ARG A 2 -20.95 26.41 -31.66
C ARG A 2 -19.82 25.35 -31.71
N ILE A 3 -20.12 24.05 -31.53
CA ILE A 3 -19.08 23.01 -31.39
C ILE A 3 -18.78 22.28 -32.72
N ARG A 4 -19.65 22.35 -33.72
CA ARG A 4 -19.47 21.63 -35.00
C ARG A 4 -18.43 22.23 -35.96
N SER A 5 -17.80 23.35 -35.62
CA SER A 5 -16.85 24.03 -36.51
C SER A 5 -15.39 23.62 -36.33
N TRP A 6 -15.02 22.95 -35.23
CA TRP A 6 -13.60 22.69 -34.92
C TRP A 6 -13.04 21.42 -35.57
N ILE A 7 -13.90 20.45 -35.91
CA ILE A 7 -13.49 19.11 -36.36
C ILE A 7 -13.08 19.07 -37.84
N LYS A 8 -13.48 20.04 -38.67
CA LYS A 8 -13.17 20.02 -40.11
C LYS A 8 -11.75 20.46 -40.46
N ASP A 9 -11.05 21.18 -39.58
CA ASP A 9 -9.80 21.83 -39.95
C ASP A 9 -8.53 21.02 -39.66
N HIS A 10 -8.62 19.83 -39.04
CA HIS A 10 -7.46 19.13 -38.48
C HIS A 10 -7.27 17.67 -38.98
N GLN A 11 -7.85 17.31 -40.13
CA GLN A 11 -7.64 15.99 -40.77
C GLN A 11 -6.83 16.08 -42.07
N THR A 12 -5.94 17.06 -42.20
CA THR A 12 -4.98 17.11 -43.30
C THR A 12 -3.70 16.35 -42.92
N GLN A 13 -3.14 15.59 -43.86
CA GLN A 13 -1.85 14.92 -43.66
C GLN A 13 -0.77 15.98 -43.44
N ALA A 14 0.00 15.84 -42.36
CA ALA A 14 1.11 16.73 -42.07
C ALA A 14 2.32 16.44 -42.96
N THR A 15 3.04 17.48 -43.37
CA THR A 15 4.29 17.33 -44.13
C THR A 15 5.37 16.70 -43.26
N ILE A 16 6.20 15.84 -43.85
CA ILE A 16 7.33 15.21 -43.15
C ILE A 16 8.25 16.30 -42.56
N GLY A 17 8.55 16.20 -41.26
CA GLY A 17 9.36 17.17 -40.52
C GLY A 17 8.55 18.22 -39.73
N THR A 18 7.22 18.17 -39.78
CA THR A 18 6.35 19.03 -38.94
C THR A 18 5.81 18.27 -37.73
N VAL A 19 5.65 18.99 -36.61
CA VAL A 19 5.04 18.42 -35.41
C VAL A 19 3.52 18.31 -35.64
N ALA A 20 2.99 17.09 -35.57
CA ALA A 20 1.58 16.80 -35.73
C ALA A 20 1.16 15.61 -34.86
N ALA A 21 -0.15 15.43 -34.70
CA ALA A 21 -0.70 14.28 -33.99
C ALA A 21 -0.43 12.98 -34.76
N LEU A 22 0.10 11.97 -34.07
CA LEU A 22 0.30 10.64 -34.62
C LEU A 22 -0.97 9.80 -34.46
N LEU A 23 -1.57 9.39 -35.58
CA LEU A 23 -2.67 8.43 -35.59
C LEU A 23 -2.15 7.03 -35.91
N ILE A 24 -2.56 6.05 -35.10
CA ILE A 24 -2.22 4.63 -35.29
C ILE A 24 -3.41 3.94 -35.96
N ALA A 25 -3.18 3.25 -37.08
CA ALA A 25 -4.19 2.47 -37.78
C ALA A 25 -3.67 1.05 -38.05
N GLY A 26 -4.51 0.03 -37.84
CA GLY A 26 -4.17 -1.37 -38.14
C GLY A 26 -4.97 -2.39 -37.32
N LEU A 27 -4.85 -3.68 -37.70
CA LEU A 27 -5.52 -4.81 -37.04
C LEU A 27 -5.08 -5.08 -35.59
N ALA A 28 -4.05 -4.37 -35.11
CA ALA A 28 -3.51 -4.49 -33.74
C ALA A 28 -4.09 -3.47 -32.75
N LEU A 29 -5.14 -2.73 -33.11
CA LEU A 29 -5.84 -1.87 -32.16
C LEU A 29 -6.61 -2.77 -31.18
N ALA A 30 -6.19 -2.74 -29.91
CA ALA A 30 -6.85 -3.49 -28.84
C ALA A 30 -8.32 -3.08 -28.71
N ARG A 31 -9.16 -4.04 -28.34
CA ARG A 31 -10.62 -3.90 -28.28
C ARG A 31 -11.05 -3.14 -27.02
N ASP A 32 -10.93 -1.82 -27.07
CA ASP A 32 -11.44 -0.82 -26.12
C ASP A 32 -10.98 -0.93 -24.65
N TYR A 33 -10.98 0.19 -23.94
CA TYR A 33 -10.82 0.22 -22.48
C TYR A 33 -12.12 -0.24 -21.81
N TYR A 34 -12.07 -1.34 -21.06
CA TYR A 34 -13.22 -1.86 -20.33
C TYR A 34 -13.66 -0.89 -19.23
N GLY A 35 -14.95 -0.53 -19.20
CA GLY A 35 -15.57 0.26 -18.11
C GLY A 35 -15.65 1.78 -18.30
N TRP A 36 -15.07 2.37 -19.35
CA TRP A 36 -15.14 3.82 -19.60
C TRP A 36 -16.16 4.16 -20.68
N GLU A 37 -17.45 4.28 -20.35
CA GLU A 37 -18.53 4.63 -21.31
C GLU A 37 -18.54 6.12 -21.72
N ALA A 38 -18.10 7.03 -20.84
CA ALA A 38 -18.22 8.48 -21.06
C ALA A 38 -17.16 9.10 -22.01
N GLY A 39 -16.11 8.36 -22.35
CA GLY A 39 -15.04 8.76 -23.28
C GLY A 39 -15.14 8.14 -24.66
N LYS A 40 -16.16 7.30 -24.91
CA LYS A 40 -16.35 6.57 -26.17
C LYS A 40 -16.82 7.47 -27.33
N SER A 41 -17.24 8.69 -27.06
CA SER A 41 -17.99 9.54 -27.99
C SER A 41 -17.16 10.35 -28.99
N ASN A 42 -15.83 10.21 -29.03
CA ASN A 42 -15.01 10.87 -30.06
C ASN A 42 -14.64 9.94 -31.23
N SER A 43 -15.11 8.69 -31.20
CA SER A 43 -14.97 7.74 -32.30
C SER A 43 -16.03 8.02 -33.36
N VAL A 44 -15.61 8.28 -34.60
CA VAL A 44 -16.49 8.56 -35.73
C VAL A 44 -17.38 7.35 -36.02
N SER A 45 -18.65 7.43 -35.62
CA SER A 45 -19.69 6.48 -36.01
C SER A 45 -20.45 6.99 -37.23
N THR A 46 -20.43 6.19 -38.30
CA THR A 46 -21.27 6.32 -39.50
C THR A 46 -22.76 6.35 -39.12
N PRO A 47 -23.60 7.25 -39.68
CA PRO A 47 -24.99 7.38 -39.25
C PRO A 47 -25.88 6.34 -39.94
N GLU A 48 -26.50 5.44 -39.18
CA GLU A 48 -27.65 4.65 -39.62
C GLU A 48 -28.92 5.03 -38.84
N ARG A 49 -29.86 5.59 -39.60
CA ARG A 49 -31.34 5.65 -39.48
C ARG A 49 -32.02 5.64 -38.10
N ALA A 50 -32.83 6.67 -37.94
CA ALA A 50 -33.78 6.92 -36.85
C ALA A 50 -34.95 5.91 -36.77
N ALA A 51 -35.37 5.63 -35.54
CA ALA A 51 -36.73 5.21 -35.21
C ALA A 51 -37.17 5.82 -33.85
N THR A 52 -38.25 6.61 -33.91
CA THR A 52 -39.36 6.80 -32.95
C THR A 52 -39.25 5.99 -31.63
N GLY A 53 -39.33 6.56 -30.43
CA GLY A 53 -40.33 7.51 -29.93
C GLY A 53 -41.22 6.80 -28.90
N GLY A 54 -41.00 7.03 -27.60
CA GLY A 54 -41.82 6.47 -26.52
C GLY A 54 -41.68 7.29 -25.22
N PRO A 55 -42.79 7.67 -24.55
CA PRO A 55 -42.75 8.61 -23.44
C PRO A 55 -42.26 7.99 -22.12
N SER A 56 -41.25 8.66 -21.54
CA SER A 56 -40.70 8.38 -20.22
C SER A 56 -41.69 8.81 -19.13
N ARG A 57 -42.16 7.88 -18.31
CA ARG A 57 -42.93 8.17 -17.09
C ARG A 57 -41.95 8.37 -15.93
N SER A 58 -41.88 9.60 -15.42
CA SER A 58 -41.17 9.93 -14.19
C SER A 58 -41.80 9.21 -12.99
N PRO A 59 -41.03 8.49 -12.16
CA PRO A 59 -41.53 8.03 -10.87
C PRO A 59 -41.62 9.19 -9.87
N GLU A 60 -42.69 9.16 -9.10
CA GLU A 60 -43.11 10.08 -8.04
C GLU A 60 -42.09 10.14 -6.89
N PRO A 61 -41.80 11.31 -6.29
CA PRO A 61 -40.89 11.41 -5.15
C PRO A 61 -41.53 10.90 -3.86
N VAL A 62 -40.88 9.94 -3.21
CA VAL A 62 -41.23 9.43 -1.88
C VAL A 62 -40.77 10.44 -0.82
N PRO A 63 -41.61 10.87 0.14
CA PRO A 63 -41.20 11.74 1.23
C PRO A 63 -40.36 10.99 2.28
N PRO A 64 -39.33 11.63 2.87
CA PRO A 64 -38.54 11.02 3.94
C PRO A 64 -39.30 10.95 5.27
N PRO A 65 -39.05 9.92 6.12
CA PRO A 65 -39.60 9.89 7.47
C PRO A 65 -38.94 10.92 8.38
N SER A 66 -39.80 11.57 9.17
CA SER A 66 -39.51 12.61 10.15
C SER A 66 -38.77 12.05 11.37
N THR A 67 -37.62 12.62 11.72
CA THR A 67 -36.93 12.39 13.00
C THR A 67 -36.98 13.65 13.85
N ALA A 68 -37.94 13.71 14.77
CA ALA A 68 -37.76 14.41 16.05
C ALA A 68 -36.74 13.58 16.86
N GLY A 69 -35.62 14.09 17.34
CA GLY A 69 -35.46 15.26 18.19
C GLY A 69 -35.24 14.76 19.62
N THR A 70 -34.04 14.95 20.18
CA THR A 70 -33.79 15.35 21.58
C THR A 70 -32.29 15.60 21.76
N SER A 71 -31.93 16.86 21.96
CA SER A 71 -30.65 17.34 22.44
C SER A 71 -30.48 16.99 23.92
N GLN A 72 -29.26 16.67 24.38
CA GLN A 72 -28.75 17.16 25.68
C GLN A 72 -27.24 16.90 25.84
N THR A 73 -26.52 17.97 26.18
CA THR A 73 -25.13 18.10 26.61
C THR A 73 -25.07 19.50 27.27
N PRO A 74 -24.22 19.85 28.26
CA PRO A 74 -23.43 19.13 29.29
C PRO A 74 -23.76 19.69 30.72
N PRO A 75 -22.91 19.65 31.79
CA PRO A 75 -21.60 20.33 31.86
C PRO A 75 -20.45 19.58 32.57
N SER A 76 -19.26 20.16 32.41
CA SER A 76 -17.93 19.83 32.94
C SER A 76 -17.81 19.61 34.45
N THR A 77 -16.75 18.89 34.84
CA THR A 77 -15.98 19.22 36.04
C THR A 77 -14.50 18.94 35.76
N ASP A 78 -13.71 20.00 35.80
CA ASP A 78 -12.24 20.04 35.70
C ASP A 78 -11.63 20.08 37.13
N PRO A 79 -10.29 20.05 37.33
CA PRO A 79 -9.56 19.19 38.27
C PRO A 79 -9.12 19.92 39.57
N PRO A 80 -8.43 19.24 40.52
CA PRO A 80 -6.97 19.43 40.69
C PRO A 80 -6.27 18.13 41.20
N ALA A 81 -4.95 17.94 41.33
CA ALA A 81 -3.84 18.84 41.60
C ALA A 81 -2.49 18.20 41.18
N ASP A 82 -1.58 19.05 40.71
CA ASP A 82 -0.12 18.85 40.74
C ASP A 82 0.38 19.07 42.19
N PRO A 83 1.35 18.28 42.67
CA PRO A 83 2.59 18.95 43.06
C PRO A 83 3.86 18.14 42.75
N ARG A 84 4.70 18.65 41.85
CA ARG A 84 6.17 18.50 41.89
C ARG A 84 6.79 19.55 42.85
N PRO A 85 8.11 19.49 43.15
CA PRO A 85 9.00 18.39 43.49
C PRO A 85 9.73 18.67 44.84
N PRO A 86 10.79 17.92 45.20
CA PRO A 86 12.04 18.67 45.38
C PRO A 86 13.27 18.04 44.71
N THR A 87 14.02 18.96 44.14
CA THR A 87 15.47 19.01 43.87
C THR A 87 16.32 18.11 44.78
N ARG A 88 17.18 17.28 44.19
CA ARG A 88 18.45 16.90 44.84
C ARG A 88 19.61 17.16 43.90
N LEU A 89 20.34 18.21 44.29
CA LEU A 89 21.65 18.64 43.86
C LEU A 89 22.71 17.63 44.36
N ALA A 90 23.60 17.14 43.49
CA ALA A 90 25.05 16.94 43.74
C ALA A 90 25.71 16.11 42.62
N ASP A 91 26.51 16.79 41.79
CA ASP A 91 27.77 16.31 41.21
C ASP A 91 28.91 17.09 41.90
N PRO A 92 30.21 16.83 41.67
CA PRO A 92 31.00 15.60 41.74
C PRO A 92 32.15 15.77 42.80
N PRO A 93 33.24 14.96 42.82
CA PRO A 93 34.44 15.45 42.12
C PRO A 93 35.38 14.39 41.51
N ASP A 94 36.06 14.85 40.46
CA ASP A 94 37.48 14.71 40.09
C ASP A 94 38.34 13.55 40.59
N GLY A 95 38.95 12.87 39.60
CA GLY A 95 40.12 12.02 39.74
C GLY A 95 40.94 12.01 38.45
N SER A 96 41.74 13.06 38.25
CA SER A 96 42.69 13.29 37.16
C SER A 96 43.81 12.23 37.05
N ALA A 97 44.23 12.00 35.78
CA ALA A 97 45.62 11.84 35.29
C ALA A 97 46.45 10.64 35.81
N ALA A 98 47.51 10.15 35.17
CA ALA A 98 48.04 10.08 33.80
C ALA A 98 49.36 9.28 33.95
N ALA A 99 49.84 8.69 32.85
CA ALA A 99 51.20 8.16 32.63
C ALA A 99 51.62 6.89 33.43
N ASP A 100 52.03 5.83 32.72
CA ASP A 100 53.44 5.77 32.31
C ASP A 100 53.70 4.74 31.18
N THR A 101 54.56 5.14 30.26
CA THR A 101 55.11 4.33 29.17
C THR A 101 56.53 3.96 29.53
N ALA A 102 56.85 2.66 29.46
CA ALA A 102 58.14 2.04 29.07
C ALA A 102 58.67 1.01 30.08
N GLY A 103 59.04 -0.17 29.57
CA GLY A 103 60.06 -1.00 30.21
C GLY A 103 59.87 -2.52 30.17
N ASN A 104 60.38 -3.13 29.10
CA ASN A 104 61.10 -4.41 29.10
C ASN A 104 60.35 -5.76 29.23
N ARG A 105 60.25 -6.39 28.05
CA ARG A 105 60.46 -7.83 27.75
C ARG A 105 60.72 -8.75 28.96
N LYS A 106 59.76 -9.66 29.18
CA LYS A 106 60.06 -11.06 29.43
C LYS A 106 59.08 -11.93 28.66
N VAL A 107 59.54 -12.48 27.54
CA VAL A 107 58.83 -13.51 26.78
C VAL A 107 58.65 -14.70 27.72
N THR A 108 57.42 -14.87 28.21
CA THR A 108 56.97 -16.12 28.82
C THR A 108 55.91 -16.65 27.87
N THR A 109 56.30 -17.58 27.01
CA THR A 109 55.38 -18.40 26.23
C THR A 109 54.56 -19.25 27.21
N ARG A 110 53.48 -18.68 27.75
CA ARG A 110 52.38 -19.48 28.28
C ARG A 110 51.59 -19.95 27.09
N SER A 111 51.60 -21.27 26.86
CA SER A 111 50.60 -21.95 26.06
C SER A 111 49.23 -21.41 26.44
N ARG A 112 48.68 -20.53 25.59
CA ARG A 112 47.27 -20.19 25.64
C ARG A 112 46.58 -21.39 25.01
N GLU A 113 45.96 -22.21 25.85
CA GLU A 113 44.88 -23.07 25.39
C GLU A 113 43.96 -22.26 24.46
N PRO A 114 43.47 -22.84 23.35
CA PRO A 114 42.45 -22.17 22.56
C PRO A 114 41.26 -21.94 23.49
N ASP A 115 40.98 -20.67 23.78
CA ASP A 115 39.83 -20.23 24.55
C ASP A 115 38.57 -20.63 23.77
N ALA A 116 38.09 -21.85 24.01
CA ALA A 116 36.92 -22.46 23.39
C ALA A 116 35.61 -21.85 23.92
N ARG A 117 35.61 -20.55 24.23
CA ARG A 117 34.43 -19.79 24.70
C ARG A 117 34.05 -18.62 23.81
N ARG A 118 34.60 -18.52 22.59
CA ARG A 118 33.90 -17.76 21.54
C ARG A 118 32.77 -18.63 21.01
N SER A 119 31.62 -18.58 21.71
CA SER A 119 30.35 -18.96 21.08
C SER A 119 30.29 -18.26 19.72
N PRO A 120 29.96 -18.95 18.62
CA PRO A 120 29.58 -18.24 17.42
C PRO A 120 28.41 -17.35 17.81
N GLU A 121 28.59 -16.03 17.71
CA GLU A 121 27.48 -15.11 17.71
C GLU A 121 26.60 -15.56 16.54
N ALA A 122 25.52 -16.26 16.85
CA ALA A 122 24.58 -16.70 15.84
C ALA A 122 24.19 -15.45 15.07
N ALA A 123 24.55 -15.40 13.78
CA ALA A 123 24.13 -14.31 12.91
C ALA A 123 22.63 -14.16 13.11
N ALA A 124 22.20 -12.98 13.54
CA ALA A 124 20.78 -12.76 13.78
C ALA A 124 20.05 -12.97 12.46
N GLU A 125 19.20 -13.99 12.38
CA GLU A 125 18.41 -14.25 11.17
C GLU A 125 17.51 -13.04 10.88
N GLU A 126 17.44 -12.67 9.60
CA GLU A 126 16.56 -11.61 9.11
C GLU A 126 15.10 -11.94 9.41
N LEU A 127 14.27 -10.89 9.57
CA LEU A 127 12.87 -11.08 9.90
C LEU A 127 12.13 -11.77 8.75
N HIS A 128 11.57 -12.95 9.06
CA HIS A 128 10.71 -13.70 8.17
C HIS A 128 9.33 -13.90 8.81
N PHE A 129 8.29 -13.97 7.99
CA PHE A 129 6.92 -14.23 8.41
C PHE A 129 6.35 -15.50 7.78
N THR A 130 5.69 -16.31 8.61
CA THR A 130 4.79 -17.37 8.13
C THR A 130 3.36 -16.86 8.14
N LEU A 131 2.65 -17.03 7.02
CA LEU A 131 1.28 -16.53 6.86
C LEU A 131 0.23 -17.65 6.76
N SER A 132 -0.94 -17.40 7.34
CA SER A 132 -2.18 -18.14 7.07
C SER A 132 -3.36 -17.17 6.89
N ALA A 133 -4.36 -17.56 6.09
CA ALA A 133 -5.49 -16.70 5.77
C ALA A 133 -6.80 -17.51 5.82
N VAL A 134 -7.83 -16.90 6.41
CA VAL A 134 -9.18 -17.47 6.48
C VAL A 134 -10.18 -16.39 6.09
N ARG A 135 -11.16 -16.76 5.26
CA ARG A 135 -12.25 -15.87 4.86
C ARG A 135 -13.12 -15.55 6.08
N THR A 136 -13.40 -14.27 6.32
CA THR A 136 -14.33 -13.85 7.39
C THR A 136 -15.64 -13.34 6.83
N THR A 137 -15.62 -12.62 5.71
CA THR A 137 -16.84 -12.12 5.04
C THR A 137 -16.77 -12.35 3.54
N THR A 138 -17.69 -11.76 2.76
CA THR A 138 -17.64 -11.83 1.30
C THR A 138 -16.37 -11.20 0.71
N ASN A 139 -15.85 -10.13 1.32
CA ASN A 139 -14.70 -9.39 0.79
C ASN A 139 -13.61 -9.15 1.85
N THR A 140 -13.65 -9.84 2.99
CA THR A 140 -12.69 -9.68 4.07
C THR A 140 -12.02 -11.01 4.40
N VAL A 141 -10.70 -10.96 4.63
CA VAL A 141 -9.91 -12.06 5.15
C VAL A 141 -9.30 -11.70 6.49
N LYS A 142 -9.24 -12.69 7.38
CA LYS A 142 -8.37 -12.65 8.55
C LYS A 142 -7.06 -13.31 8.17
N VAL A 143 -5.98 -12.54 8.24
CA VAL A 143 -4.61 -13.01 8.04
C VAL A 143 -3.95 -13.15 9.41
N THR A 144 -3.31 -14.29 9.65
CA THR A 144 -2.44 -14.50 10.81
C THR A 144 -1.00 -14.53 10.33
N SER A 145 -0.17 -13.70 10.96
CA SER A 145 1.26 -13.63 10.71
C SER A 145 2.02 -14.11 11.94
N VAL A 146 3.00 -14.99 11.74
CA VAL A 146 3.93 -15.45 12.77
C VAL A 146 5.33 -15.02 12.37
N ALA A 147 5.97 -14.19 13.20
CA ALA A 147 7.29 -13.64 12.91
C ALA A 147 8.40 -14.51 13.52
N SER A 148 9.53 -14.63 12.81
CA SER A 148 10.78 -15.25 13.26
C SER A 148 11.96 -14.40 12.81
N GLY A 149 13.02 -14.31 13.60
CA GLY A 149 14.19 -13.47 13.29
C GLY A 149 14.11 -12.05 13.89
N ARG A 150 14.93 -11.13 13.39
CA ARG A 150 15.00 -9.74 13.87
C ARG A 150 14.68 -8.75 12.76
N ALA A 151 13.90 -7.73 13.10
CA ALA A 151 13.61 -6.62 12.20
C ALA A 151 14.90 -5.92 11.78
N GLU A 152 15.04 -5.68 10.48
CA GLU A 152 16.13 -4.90 9.92
C GLU A 152 15.89 -3.41 10.20
N ALA A 153 16.94 -2.68 10.55
CA ALA A 153 16.86 -1.24 10.77
C ALA A 153 16.51 -0.51 9.46
N GLY A 154 15.61 0.48 9.54
CA GLY A 154 15.18 1.25 8.36
C GLY A 154 14.22 0.50 7.43
N ARG A 155 13.67 -0.64 7.86
CA ARG A 155 12.63 -1.36 7.13
C ARG A 155 11.27 -1.24 7.82
N THR A 156 10.24 -1.06 7.01
CA THR A 156 8.84 -1.20 7.43
C THR A 156 8.22 -2.40 6.71
N TYR A 157 7.64 -3.32 7.47
CA TYR A 157 7.05 -4.52 6.91
C TYR A 157 5.58 -4.28 6.54
N TRP A 158 5.19 -4.65 5.33
CA TRP A 158 3.86 -4.36 4.78
C TRP A 158 3.18 -5.61 4.26
N PHE A 159 1.92 -5.83 4.65
CA PHE A 159 1.07 -6.81 3.99
C PHE A 159 0.51 -6.23 2.69
N ILE A 160 0.78 -6.93 1.60
CA ILE A 160 0.44 -6.54 0.23
C ILE A 160 -0.32 -7.70 -0.41
N ILE A 161 -1.37 -7.37 -1.16
CA ILE A 161 -2.12 -8.34 -1.96
C ILE A 161 -1.57 -8.31 -3.38
N GLU A 162 -1.10 -9.46 -3.84
CA GLU A 162 -0.72 -9.72 -5.22
C GLU A 162 -1.95 -10.24 -5.96
N THR A 163 -2.35 -9.54 -7.03
CA THR A 163 -3.44 -9.98 -7.92
C THR A 163 -2.86 -10.30 -9.28
N ASP A 164 -2.86 -11.58 -9.64
CA ASP A 164 -2.46 -12.04 -10.98
C ASP A 164 -3.66 -11.92 -11.92
N TRP A 165 -3.58 -10.96 -12.84
CA TRP A 165 -4.60 -10.68 -13.85
C TRP A 165 -4.48 -11.60 -15.09
N GLY A 166 -3.51 -12.51 -15.10
CA GLY A 166 -3.10 -13.28 -16.26
C GLY A 166 -2.18 -12.48 -17.20
N ASN A 167 -1.67 -13.17 -18.23
CA ASN A 167 -0.76 -12.60 -19.23
C ASN A 167 0.54 -11.99 -18.65
N GLY A 168 0.95 -12.41 -17.46
CA GLY A 168 2.12 -11.88 -16.77
C GLY A 168 1.91 -10.51 -16.12
N ASN A 169 0.67 -10.05 -15.98
CA ASN A 169 0.36 -8.80 -15.29
C ASN A 169 -0.02 -9.08 -13.83
N THR A 170 0.72 -8.51 -12.89
CA THR A 170 0.46 -8.64 -11.45
C THR A 170 0.51 -7.28 -10.80
N ASP A 171 -0.58 -6.92 -10.14
CA ASP A 171 -0.66 -5.68 -9.36
C ASP A 171 -0.49 -5.96 -7.87
N PHE A 172 0.17 -5.03 -7.18
CA PHE A 172 0.54 -5.14 -5.78
C PHE A 172 -0.20 -4.07 -4.96
N PHE A 173 -1.23 -4.49 -4.22
CA PHE A 173 -2.08 -3.60 -3.44
C PHE A 173 -1.62 -3.51 -1.98
N PRO A 174 -0.99 -2.41 -1.54
CA PRO A 174 -0.62 -2.24 -0.14
C PRO A 174 -1.86 -2.12 0.73
N ARG A 175 -1.89 -2.87 1.85
CA ARG A 175 -3.05 -2.89 2.76
C ARG A 175 -2.76 -2.37 4.14
N ARG A 176 -1.61 -2.70 4.72
CA ARG A 176 -1.21 -2.16 6.02
C ARG A 176 0.23 -2.49 6.37
N PRO A 177 0.84 -1.68 7.25
CA PRO A 177 2.05 -2.09 7.96
C PRO A 177 1.75 -3.23 8.94
N VAL A 178 2.75 -4.08 9.13
CA VAL A 178 2.79 -5.24 10.03
C VAL A 178 4.01 -5.09 10.94
N SER A 179 3.82 -5.30 12.23
CA SER A 179 4.91 -5.30 13.21
C SER A 179 5.61 -6.66 13.25
N ALA A 180 6.85 -6.71 13.75
CA ALA A 180 7.60 -7.95 14.01
C ALA A 180 7.05 -8.84 15.15
N ALA A 181 5.77 -8.70 15.49
CA ALA A 181 5.08 -9.49 16.50
C ALA A 181 4.00 -10.34 15.84
N THR A 182 3.80 -11.56 16.33
CA THR A 182 2.71 -12.43 15.89
C THR A 182 1.37 -11.72 16.07
N LYS A 183 0.64 -11.57 14.97
CA LYS A 183 -0.61 -10.80 14.96
C LYS A 183 -1.58 -11.35 13.93
N ALA A 184 -2.85 -11.37 14.32
CA ALA A 184 -3.96 -11.53 13.40
C ALA A 184 -4.55 -10.17 13.05
N PHE A 185 -4.89 -9.96 11.79
CA PHE A 185 -5.52 -8.74 11.31
C PHE A 185 -6.46 -9.01 10.16
N GLU A 186 -7.46 -8.14 10.01
CA GLU A 186 -8.38 -8.19 8.90
C GLU A 186 -7.89 -7.33 7.73
N VAL A 187 -8.18 -7.80 6.52
CA VAL A 187 -7.86 -7.13 5.26
C VAL A 187 -9.09 -7.19 4.37
N ALA A 188 -9.53 -6.02 3.92
CA ALA A 188 -10.54 -5.90 2.87
C ALA A 188 -9.87 -6.11 1.50
N LEU A 189 -10.50 -6.93 0.66
CA LEU A 189 -10.13 -7.12 -0.73
C LEU A 189 -10.69 -5.97 -1.59
N PRO A 190 -10.02 -5.62 -2.70
CA PRO A 190 -10.56 -4.64 -3.63
C PRO A 190 -11.88 -5.16 -4.25
N PRO A 191 -12.87 -4.27 -4.51
CA PRO A 191 -14.23 -4.66 -4.90
C PRO A 191 -14.35 -5.31 -6.29
N GLU A 192 -13.29 -5.28 -7.10
CA GLU A 192 -13.16 -6.06 -8.33
C GLU A 192 -12.76 -7.52 -8.06
N ALA A 193 -13.21 -8.05 -6.92
CA ALA A 193 -12.86 -9.37 -6.41
C ALA A 193 -13.46 -10.53 -7.24
N ASP A 194 -13.66 -10.36 -8.54
CA ASP A 194 -14.07 -11.41 -9.46
C ASP A 194 -13.17 -12.65 -9.23
N LEU A 195 -13.79 -13.80 -8.96
CA LEU A 195 -13.12 -15.02 -8.50
C LEU A 195 -12.20 -15.62 -9.57
N LYS A 196 -12.19 -15.05 -10.78
CA LYS A 196 -11.38 -15.51 -11.90
C LYS A 196 -9.88 -15.30 -11.74
N PHE A 197 -9.46 -14.37 -10.87
CA PHE A 197 -8.05 -14.01 -10.71
C PHE A 197 -7.46 -14.58 -9.43
N VAL A 198 -6.23 -15.11 -9.52
CA VAL A 198 -5.52 -15.66 -8.37
C VAL A 198 -5.04 -14.51 -7.49
N ARG A 199 -5.35 -14.59 -6.19
CA ARG A 199 -4.92 -13.62 -5.18
C ARG A 199 -4.05 -14.26 -4.13
N GLN A 200 -2.93 -13.60 -3.84
CA GLN A 200 -2.01 -14.02 -2.80
C GLN A 200 -1.72 -12.84 -1.87
N GLY A 201 -1.49 -13.13 -0.60
CA GLY A 201 -0.98 -12.18 0.37
C GLY A 201 0.48 -12.46 0.66
N ARG A 202 1.28 -11.40 0.79
CA ARG A 202 2.68 -11.51 1.19
C ARG A 202 3.08 -10.29 2.03
N ILE A 203 4.08 -10.48 2.90
CA ILE A 203 4.72 -9.39 3.62
C ILE A 203 6.01 -9.02 2.90
N TYR A 204 6.18 -7.73 2.62
CA TYR A 204 7.38 -7.15 2.03
C TYR A 204 8.11 -6.27 3.05
N ALA A 205 9.44 -6.27 3.02
CA ALA A 205 10.28 -5.36 3.78
C ALA A 205 10.57 -4.11 2.93
N LEU A 206 9.81 -3.04 3.17
CA LEU A 206 9.91 -1.81 2.39
C LEU A 206 10.93 -0.86 3.01
N THR A 207 11.67 -0.16 2.16
CA THR A 207 12.43 1.04 2.57
C THR A 207 11.48 2.15 3.03
N ASP A 208 12.01 3.18 3.71
CA ASP A 208 11.19 4.32 4.16
C ASP A 208 10.45 5.02 3.01
N ALA A 209 11.09 5.17 1.85
CA ALA A 209 10.49 5.79 0.67
C ALA A 209 9.34 4.92 0.09
N GLU A 210 9.56 3.61 -0.03
CA GLU A 210 8.52 2.67 -0.48
C GLU A 210 7.36 2.59 0.51
N SER A 211 7.65 2.61 1.81
CA SER A 211 6.66 2.60 2.89
C SER A 211 5.76 3.86 2.83
N ALA A 212 6.35 5.03 2.59
CA ALA A 212 5.60 6.27 2.40
C ALA A 212 4.70 6.20 1.14
N GLY A 213 5.22 5.64 0.04
CA GLY A 213 4.44 5.39 -1.18
C GLY A 213 3.28 4.42 -0.94
N ALA A 214 3.52 3.32 -0.23
CA ALA A 214 2.51 2.33 0.14
C ALA A 214 1.37 2.96 0.98
N GLU A 215 1.70 3.81 1.94
CA GLU A 215 0.70 4.52 2.74
C GLU A 215 -0.09 5.52 1.90
N SER A 216 0.55 6.29 1.01
CA SER A 216 -0.15 7.19 0.09
C SER A 216 -1.15 6.43 -0.78
N MET A 217 -0.73 5.33 -1.43
CA MET A 217 -1.62 4.47 -2.22
C MET A 217 -2.78 3.92 -1.39
N ARG A 218 -2.49 3.43 -0.18
CA ARG A 218 -3.54 2.95 0.73
C ARG A 218 -4.55 4.03 1.07
N GLN A 219 -4.10 5.25 1.37
CA GLN A 219 -4.99 6.38 1.66
C GLN A 219 -5.85 6.72 0.44
N HIS A 220 -5.28 6.72 -0.77
CA HIS A 220 -6.06 6.90 -2.00
C HIS A 220 -7.12 5.80 -2.16
N GLN A 221 -6.81 4.53 -1.88
CA GLN A 221 -7.80 3.45 -1.91
C GLN A 221 -8.92 3.67 -0.89
N LEU A 222 -8.60 4.09 0.34
CA LEU A 222 -9.58 4.32 1.40
C LEU A 222 -10.51 5.50 1.10
N GLN A 223 -9.98 6.56 0.48
CA GLN A 223 -10.78 7.72 0.06
C GLN A 223 -11.73 7.40 -1.08
N GLN A 224 -11.42 6.40 -1.91
CA GLN A 224 -12.22 5.98 -3.06
C GLN A 224 -13.32 4.98 -2.69
N ALA A 225 -14.04 5.24 -1.59
CA ALA A 225 -15.20 4.47 -1.15
C ALA A 225 -16.32 4.47 -2.23
N GLY A 226 -16.18 3.63 -3.26
CA GLY A 226 -16.98 3.70 -4.48
C GLY A 226 -16.56 2.76 -5.62
N GLY A 227 -15.35 2.18 -5.58
CA GLY A 227 -15.11 0.89 -6.23
C GLY A 227 -14.40 0.86 -7.59
N ALA A 228 -13.81 1.97 -8.05
CA ALA A 228 -12.87 1.90 -9.17
C ALA A 228 -11.44 1.82 -8.63
N VAL A 229 -10.70 0.77 -8.99
CA VAL A 229 -9.24 0.74 -8.82
C VAL A 229 -8.65 1.74 -9.83
N ARG A 230 -7.74 2.61 -9.37
CA ARG A 230 -6.99 3.54 -10.25
C ARG A 230 -5.54 3.11 -10.36
N ASP A 231 -4.91 3.42 -11.48
CA ASP A 231 -3.51 3.10 -11.79
C ASP A 231 -2.50 3.61 -10.73
N ASP A 232 -2.89 4.57 -9.89
CA ASP A 232 -2.09 5.16 -8.81
C ASP A 232 -2.33 4.51 -7.43
N THR A 233 -3.10 3.41 -7.36
CA THR A 233 -3.46 2.76 -6.08
C THR A 233 -2.71 1.47 -5.81
N TYR A 234 -1.77 1.07 -6.68
CA TYR A 234 -1.00 -0.17 -6.58
C TYR A 234 0.41 0.02 -7.15
N PHE A 235 1.32 -0.87 -6.79
CA PHE A 235 2.60 -0.98 -7.50
C PHE A 235 2.42 -1.87 -8.73
N THR A 236 3.03 -1.47 -9.85
CA THR A 236 3.10 -2.28 -11.10
C THR A 236 4.29 -3.24 -11.12
N ASN A 237 5.26 -3.03 -10.23
CA ASN A 237 6.41 -3.90 -10.04
C ASN A 237 6.40 -4.42 -8.59
N PRO A 238 6.94 -5.63 -8.33
CA PRO A 238 7.08 -6.12 -6.98
C PRO A 238 7.93 -5.15 -6.15
N PRO A 239 7.52 -4.84 -4.91
CA PRO A 239 8.37 -4.10 -3.99
C PRO A 239 9.68 -4.83 -3.69
N SER A 240 10.66 -4.08 -3.20
CA SER A 240 12.07 -4.49 -3.15
C SER A 240 12.35 -5.87 -2.54
N GLU A 241 11.80 -6.18 -1.36
CA GLU A 241 12.22 -7.37 -0.63
C GLU A 241 11.04 -8.16 -0.03
N ILE A 242 11.05 -9.47 -0.25
CA ILE A 242 10.04 -10.40 0.26
C ILE A 242 10.46 -10.87 1.66
N ALA A 243 9.59 -10.65 2.65
CA ALA A 243 9.80 -11.06 4.03
C ALA A 243 8.89 -12.23 4.46
N SER A 244 8.12 -12.83 3.55
CA SER A 244 7.24 -13.96 3.88
C SER A 244 7.05 -14.95 2.74
N ASN A 245 6.57 -16.15 3.10
CA ASN A 245 5.88 -17.00 2.14
C ASN A 245 4.62 -16.31 1.60
N ALA A 246 4.22 -16.65 0.37
CA ALA A 246 2.89 -16.30 -0.11
C ALA A 246 1.83 -17.14 0.60
N VAL A 247 0.67 -16.53 0.85
CA VAL A 247 -0.55 -17.22 1.28
C VAL A 247 -1.65 -16.99 0.26
N ARG A 248 -2.27 -18.07 -0.23
CA ARG A 248 -3.45 -17.95 -1.09
C ARG A 248 -4.61 -17.35 -0.31
N LEU A 249 -5.23 -16.31 -0.86
CA LEU A 249 -6.40 -15.70 -0.26
C LEU A 249 -7.66 -16.47 -0.69
N PRO A 250 -8.58 -16.83 0.24
CA PRO A 250 -9.65 -17.81 0.01
C PRO A 250 -10.86 -17.25 -0.76
N PHE A 251 -10.68 -16.97 -2.06
CA PHE A 251 -11.73 -16.60 -3.02
C PHE A 251 -11.41 -17.22 -4.38
#